data_AF-A0A1I2V5R9-F1
#
_entry.id   AF-A0A1I2V5R9-F1
#
_cell.length_a   1.000
_cell.length_b   1.000
_cell.length_c   1.000
_cell.angle_alpha   90.00
_cell.angle_beta   90.00
_cell.angle_gamma   90.00
#
_symmetry.space_group_name_H-M   'P 1'
#
loop_
_entity.id
_entity.type
_entity.pdbx_description
1 polymer ?
#
loop_
_entity_poly.entity_id
_entity_poly.type
_entity_poly.pdbx_seq_one_letter_code
_entity_poly.pdbx_strand_id
1 'polypeptide(L)' 'MEYYEDIARKEGIELGMSQGISEGESKKLYELVEKGIITITTGADNIGLSVDEFLNQMKLAGYKPPKQYFHRKNFRS' A
#
# COMPACT_ATOMS: atom_id res chain seq x y z
N MET A 1 32.95 -11.93 -17.90
CA MET A 1 31.48 -12.03 -17.97
C MET A 1 30.89 -12.34 -16.60
N GLU A 2 31.47 -13.26 -15.83
CA GLU A 2 31.07 -13.64 -14.45
C GLU A 2 30.75 -12.46 -13.51
N TYR A 3 31.56 -11.39 -13.53
CA TYR A 3 31.35 -10.20 -12.70
C TYR A 3 30.00 -9.49 -12.90
N TYR A 4 29.47 -9.46 -14.13
CA TYR A 4 28.19 -8.82 -14.42
C TYR A 4 26.99 -9.68 -14.01
N GLU A 5 27.14 -11.01 -14.07
CA GLU A 5 26.11 -11.95 -13.62
C GLU A 5 25.93 -11.91 -12.09
N ASP A 6 27.02 -11.77 -11.35
CA ASP A 6 26.99 -11.62 -9.89
C ASP A 6 26.32 -10.31 -9.44
N ILE A 7 26.58 -9.20 -10.13
CA ILE A 7 25.90 -7.92 -9.87
C ILE A 7 24.41 -8.05 -10.17
N ALA A 8 24.03 -8.58 -11.34
CA ALA A 8 22.63 -8.73 -11.72
C ALA A 8 21.86 -9.63 -10.74
N ARG A 9 22.49 -10.71 -10.26
CA ARG A 9 21.91 -11.59 -9.25
C ARG A 9 21.72 -10.87 -7.92
N LYS A 10 22.72 -10.09 -7.47
CA LYS A 10 22.64 -9.34 -6.22
C LYS A 10 21.53 -8.28 -6.28
N GLU A 11 21.49 -7.50 -7.35
CA GLU A 11 20.44 -6.50 -7.59
C GLU A 11 19.04 -7.14 -7.63
N GLY A 12 18.90 -8.30 -8.28
CA GLY A 12 17.64 -9.04 -8.30
C GLY A 12 17.16 -9.45 -6.90
N ILE A 13 18.08 -9.89 -6.03
CA ILE A 13 17.75 -10.23 -4.63
C ILE A 13 17.36 -8.98 -3.85
N GLU A 14 18.12 -7.90 -3.96
CA GLU A 14 17.85 -6.65 -3.24
C GLU A 14 16.51 -6.02 -3.67
N LEU A 15 16.23 -6.00 -4.97
CA LEU A 15 14.94 -5.54 -5.51
C LEU A 15 13.78 -6.42 -5.03
N GLY A 16 13.93 -7.74 -5.09
CA GLY A 16 12.90 -8.67 -4.62
C GLY A 16 12.60 -8.53 -3.12
N MET A 17 13.64 -8.34 -2.30
CA MET A 17 13.48 -8.08 -0.86
C MET A 17 12.78 -6.76 -0.60
N SER A 18 13.20 -5.69 -1.28
CA SER A 18 12.60 -4.36 -1.15
C SER A 18 11.11 -4.35 -1.53
N GLN A 19 10.78 -4.98 -2.66
CA GLN A 19 9.39 -5.13 -3.11
C GLN A 19 8.56 -5.95 -2.12
N GLY A 20 9.08 -7.07 -1.62
CA GLY A 20 8.38 -7.91 -0.65
C GLY A 20 8.09 -7.19 0.68
N ILE A 21 9.04 -6.39 1.17
CA ILE A 21 8.84 -5.56 2.38
C ILE A 21 7.76 -4.51 2.14
N SER A 22 7.86 -3.76 1.04
CA SER A 22 6.90 -2.70 0.70
C SER A 22 5.47 -3.24 0.52
N GLU A 23 5.32 -4.40 -0.11
CA GLU A 23 4.03 -5.08 -0.23
C GLU A 23 3.48 -5.53 1.12
N GLY A 24 4.33 -6.04 2.01
CA GLY A 24 3.95 -6.45 3.36
C GLY A 24 3.46 -5.27 4.21
N GLU A 25 4.17 -4.14 4.15
CA GLU A 25 3.80 -2.90 4.84
C GLU A 25 2.45 -2.37 4.33
N SER A 26 2.26 -2.33 3.02
CA SER A 26 1.02 -1.92 2.38
C SER A 26 -0.17 -2.79 2.81
N LYS A 27 -0.02 -4.12 2.80
CA LYS A 27 -1.07 -5.07 3.24
C LYS A 27 -1.46 -4.88 4.70
N LYS A 28 -0.47 -4.64 5.58
CA LYS A 28 -0.73 -4.35 6.99
C LYS A 28 -1.57 -3.07 7.15
N LEU A 29 -1.25 -2.01 6.42
CA LEU A 29 -2.03 -0.77 6.46
C LEU A 29 -3.45 -0.96 5.92
N TYR A 30 -3.63 -1.76 4.87
CA TYR A 30 -4.96 -2.09 4.32
C TYR A 30 -5.84 -2.79 5.36
N GLU A 31 -5.29 -3.78 6.07
CA GLU A 31 -6.00 -4.48 7.13
C GLU A 31 -6.39 -3.53 8.29
N LEU A 32 -5.48 -2.65 8.72
CA LEU A 32 -5.76 -1.68 9.78
C LEU A 32 -6.85 -0.69 9.39
N VAL A 33 -6.86 -0.24 8.13
CA VAL A 33 -7.88 0.67 7.59
C VAL A 33 -9.22 -0.04 7.44
N GLU A 34 -9.25 -1.28 6.94
CA GLU A 34 -10.47 -2.08 6.79
C GLU A 34 -11.14 -2.35 8.16
N LYS A 35 -10.33 -2.67 9.17
CA LYS A 35 -10.80 -2.84 10.56
C LYS A 35 -11.19 -1.53 11.23
N GLY A 36 -10.93 -0.38 10.61
CA GLY A 36 -11.20 0.94 11.16
C GLY A 36 -10.30 1.32 12.34
N ILE A 37 -9.17 0.63 12.51
CA ILE A 37 -8.18 0.93 13.57
C ILE A 37 -7.47 2.25 13.27
N ILE A 38 -7.15 2.49 11.99
CA ILE A 38 -6.60 3.76 11.51
C ILE A 38 -7.50 4.35 10.41
N THR A 39 -7.40 5.65 10.19
CA THR A 39 -8.12 6.31 9.09
C THR A 39 -7.44 6.04 7.75
N ILE A 40 -8.20 6.08 6.66
CA ILE A 40 -7.65 5.94 5.31
C ILE A 40 -6.61 7.01 4.97
N THR A 41 -6.78 8.23 5.49
CA THR A 41 -5.78 9.31 5.41
C THR A 41 -4.47 8.90 6.06
N THR A 42 -4.53 8.37 7.30
CA THR A 42 -3.33 7.87 7.99
C THR A 42 -2.65 6.76 7.22
N GLY A 43 -3.42 5.80 6.67
CA GLY A 43 -2.86 4.72 5.85
C GLY A 43 -2.14 5.25 4.60
N ALA A 44 -2.77 6.18 3.88
CA ALA A 44 -2.21 6.79 2.67
C ALA A 44 -0.91 7.56 2.96
N ASP A 45 -0.90 8.38 4.02
CA ASP A 45 0.26 9.17 4.42
C ASP A 45 1.47 8.29 4.80
N ASN A 46 1.24 7.12 5.41
CA ASN A 46 2.32 6.21 5.84
C ASN A 46 3.13 5.63 4.68
N ILE A 47 2.52 5.49 3.50
CA ILE A 47 3.20 4.99 2.29
C ILE A 47 3.34 6.06 1.22
N GLY A 48 3.11 7.33 1.58
CA GLY A 48 3.28 8.46 0.68
C GLY A 48 2.33 8.46 -0.53
N LEU A 49 1.17 7.81 -0.42
CA LEU A 49 0.15 7.79 -1.47
C LEU A 49 -0.95 8.82 -1.18
N SER A 50 -1.66 9.24 -2.23
CA SER A 50 -2.94 9.93 -2.03
C SER A 50 -4.00 8.96 -1.50
N VAL A 51 -5.05 9.52 -0.87
CA VAL A 51 -6.17 8.72 -0.36
C VAL A 51 -6.86 7.90 -1.46
N ASP A 52 -7.01 8.47 -2.66
CA ASP A 52 -7.65 7.76 -3.78
C ASP A 52 -6.74 6.66 -4.36
N GLU A 53 -5.42 6.87 -4.44
CA GLU A 53 -4.46 5.82 -4.83
C GLU A 53 -4.43 4.68 -3.83
N PHE A 54 -4.37 5.01 -2.53
CA PHE A 54 -4.41 4.02 -1.45
C PHE A 54 -5.70 3.20 -1.52
N LEU A 55 -6.85 3.86 -1.71
CA LEU A 55 -8.14 3.20 -1.83
C LEU A 55 -8.23 2.29 -3.07
N ASN A 56 -7.62 2.70 -4.19
CA ASN A 56 -7.53 1.86 -5.38
C ASN A 56 -6.64 0.64 -5.14
N GLN A 57 -5.47 0.80 -4.51
CA GLN A 57 -4.60 -0.33 -4.20
C GLN A 57 -5.24 -1.31 -3.21
N MET A 58 -5.93 -0.81 -2.17
CA MET A 58 -6.74 -1.65 -1.27
C MET A 58 -7.72 -2.53 -2.05
N LYS A 59 -8.48 -1.93 -2.97
CA LYS A 59 -9.46 -2.65 -3.80
C LYS A 59 -8.80 -3.69 -4.70
N LEU A 60 -7.69 -3.33 -5.36
CA LEU A 60 -6.92 -4.25 -6.20
C LEU A 60 -6.37 -5.43 -5.39
N ALA A 61 -6.00 -5.19 -4.13
CA ALA A 61 -5.56 -6.21 -3.18
C ALA A 61 -6.72 -6.98 -2.50
N GLY A 62 -7.98 -6.68 -2.82
CA GLY A 62 -9.16 -7.38 -2.31
C GLY A 62 -9.70 -6.90 -0.95
N TYR A 63 -9.16 -5.80 -0.40
CA TYR A 63 -9.62 -5.22 0.86
C TYR A 63 -10.81 -4.29 0.66
N LYS A 64 -11.69 -4.20 1.66
CA LYS A 64 -12.86 -3.34 1.62
C LYS A 64 -12.54 -1.92 2.09
N PRO A 65 -12.92 -0.89 1.34
CA PRO A 65 -12.74 0.49 1.77
C PRO A 65 -13.59 0.78 3.03
N PRO A 66 -13.11 1.63 3.95
CA PRO A 66 -13.79 1.90 5.20
C PRO A 66 -15.07 2.69 4.95
N LYS A 67 -16.16 2.30 5.63
CA LYS A 67 -17.50 2.91 5.46
C LYS A 67 -17.50 4.42 5.71
N GLN A 68 -16.63 4.93 6.59
CA GLN A 68 -16.52 6.35 6.91
C GLN A 68 -16.13 7.24 5.71
N TYR A 69 -15.44 6.68 4.70
CA TYR A 69 -15.02 7.44 3.52
C TYR A 69 -16.22 7.91 2.67
N PHE A 70 -17.23 7.04 2.52
CA PHE A 70 -18.42 7.34 1.73
C PHE A 70 -19.38 8.32 2.42
N HIS A 71 -19.32 8.45 3.75
CA HIS A 71 -20.19 9.37 4.49
C HIS A 71 -19.72 10.83 4.42
N ARG A 72 -18.41 11.08 4.22
CA ARG A 72 -17.86 12.45 4.14
C ARG A 72 -18.01 13.11 2.77
N LYS A 73 -18.07 12.34 1.66
CA LYS A 73 -18.28 12.91 0.31
C LYS A 73 -19.71 13.44 0.06
N ASN A 74 -20.69 13.06 0.88
CA ASN A 74 -22.10 13.44 0.72
C ASN A 74 -22.52 14.72 1.47
N PHE A 75 -21.60 15.44 2.11
CA PHE A 75 -21.89 16.67 2.88
C PHE A 75 -21.18 17.92 2.32
N ARG A 76 -21.13 18.06 1.00
CA ARG A 76 -20.93 19.38 0.36
C ARG A 76 -22.20 19.75 -0.40
N SER A 77 -23.16 20.29 0.33
CA SER A 77 -24.24 21.15 -0.19
C SER A 77 -23.70 22.52 -0.52
#